data_AF-A0A1H3E4W6-F1
#
_entry.id   AF-A0A1H3E4W6-F1
#
_cell.length_a   1.000
_cell.length_b   1.000
_cell.length_c   1.000
_cell.angle_alpha   90.00
_cell.angle_beta   90.00
_cell.angle_gamma   90.00
#
_symmetry.space_group_name_H-M   'P 1'
#
loop_
_entity.id
_entity.type
_entity.pdbx_description
1 polymer ?
#
loop_
_entity_poly.entity_id
_entity_poly.type
_entity_poly.pdbx_seq_one_letter_code
_entity_poly.pdbx_strand_id
1 'polypeptide(L)' 'MTLEGTSLIGQQSVAGNAASINAINPATGETLEPTYAGGSKAEVDKACELA' A
#
# COMPACT_ATOMS: atom_id res chain seq x y z
N MET A 1 -17.24 0.07 -1.12
CA MET A 1 -15.88 0.61 -1.31
C MET A 1 -14.93 -0.56 -1.20
N THR A 2 -14.16 -0.85 -2.25
CA THR A 2 -13.28 -2.05 -2.31
C THR A 2 -11.85 -1.61 -2.06
N LEU A 3 -11.15 -2.31 -1.18
CA LEU A 3 -9.72 -2.08 -0.93
C LEU A 3 -8.91 -2.79 -2.00
N GLU A 4 -7.96 -2.08 -2.64
CA GLU A 4 -7.20 -2.61 -3.79
C GLU A 4 -5.74 -2.96 -3.47
N GLY A 5 -5.25 -2.67 -2.26
CA GLY A 5 -3.86 -2.96 -1.89
C GLY A 5 -2.83 -2.04 -2.54
N THR A 6 -3.25 -0.91 -3.09
CA THR A 6 -2.41 0.05 -3.81
C THR A 6 -2.07 1.28 -2.97
N SER A 7 -0.95 1.92 -3.28
CA SER A 7 -0.57 3.24 -2.75
C SER A 7 -1.13 4.35 -3.64
N LEU A 8 -1.47 5.51 -3.06
CA LEU A 8 -1.90 6.68 -3.82
C LEU A 8 -0.76 7.72 -3.86
N ILE A 9 -0.20 7.96 -5.04
CA ILE A 9 0.93 8.87 -5.26
C ILE A 9 0.54 9.87 -6.34
N GLY A 10 0.47 11.16 -6.00
CA GLY A 10 0.08 12.21 -6.95
C GLY A 10 -1.29 11.97 -7.61
N GLN A 11 -2.28 11.51 -6.83
CA GLN A 11 -3.62 11.12 -7.31
C GLN A 11 -3.66 9.89 -8.25
N GLN A 12 -2.58 9.12 -8.34
CA GLN A 12 -2.51 7.87 -9.11
C GLN A 12 -2.40 6.66 -8.18
N SER A 13 -3.15 5.60 -8.47
CA SER A 13 -2.98 4.29 -7.81
C SER A 13 -1.73 3.59 -8.34
N VAL A 14 -0.83 3.22 -7.44
CA VAL A 14 0.45 2.57 -7.75
C VAL A 14 0.53 1.26 -6.96
N ALA A 15 0.80 0.15 -7.66
CA ALA A 15 1.09 -1.12 -7.02
C ALA A 15 2.54 -1.10 -6.49
N GLY A 16 2.71 -1.32 -5.19
CA GLY A 16 4.03 -1.42 -4.58
C GLY A 16 4.82 -2.62 -5.12
N ASN A 17 6.13 -2.59 -4.97
CA ASN A 17 7.04 -3.65 -5.42
C ASN A 17 8.01 -4.14 -4.31
N ALA A 18 7.93 -3.58 -3.11
CA ALA A 18 8.69 -4.02 -1.96
C ALA A 18 7.93 -5.08 -1.14
N ALA A 19 8.55 -5.55 -0.06
CA ALA A 19 8.00 -6.57 0.82
C ALA A 19 6.56 -6.24 1.24
N SER A 20 5.68 -7.22 1.07
CA SER A 20 4.26 -7.06 1.36
C SER A 20 3.94 -7.17 2.84
N ILE A 21 2.89 -6.48 3.25
CA ILE A 21 2.29 -6.56 4.58
C ILE A 21 0.78 -6.84 4.45
N ASN A 22 0.21 -7.43 5.50
CA ASN A 22 -1.23 -7.60 5.61
C ASN A 22 -1.74 -6.90 6.86
N ALA A 23 -2.97 -6.40 6.79
CA ALA A 23 -3.67 -5.93 7.98
C ALA A 23 -4.12 -7.12 8.82
N ILE A 24 -4.24 -6.91 10.14
CA ILE A 24 -4.76 -7.90 11.08
C ILE A 24 -6.02 -7.33 11.72
N ASN A 25 -7.07 -8.15 11.82
CA ASN A 25 -8.24 -7.82 12.62
C ASN A 25 -7.86 -7.86 14.12
N PRO A 26 -7.89 -6.74 14.85
CA PRO A 26 -7.46 -6.73 16.25
C PRO A 26 -8.39 -7.50 17.19
N ALA A 27 -9.64 -7.78 16.78
CA ALA A 27 -10.59 -8.52 17.61
C ALA A 27 -10.46 -10.05 17.46
N THR A 28 -10.06 -10.53 16.28
CA THR A 28 -10.00 -11.98 15.97
C THR A 28 -8.58 -12.49 15.71
N GLY A 29 -7.63 -11.60 15.44
CA GLY A 29 -6.27 -11.95 15.03
C GLY A 29 -6.16 -12.42 13.57
N GLU A 30 -7.25 -12.39 12.80
CA GLU A 30 -7.25 -12.85 11.42
C GLU A 30 -6.54 -11.89 10.47
N THR A 31 -5.80 -12.44 9.52
CA THR A 31 -5.20 -11.69 8.42
C THR A 31 -6.29 -11.20 7.47
N LEU A 32 -6.23 -9.92 7.14
CA LEU A 32 -7.17 -9.26 6.25
C LEU A 32 -6.55 -9.08 4.86
N GLU A 33 -7.39 -9.26 3.85
CA GLU A 33 -7.13 -8.90 2.46
C GLU A 33 -7.59 -7.45 2.19
N PRO A 34 -7.00 -6.77 1.19
CA PRO A 34 -5.93 -7.24 0.32
C PRO A 34 -4.56 -7.22 1.00
N THR A 35 -3.63 -7.99 0.47
CA THR A 35 -2.21 -7.82 0.75
C THR A 35 -1.72 -6.47 0.19
N TYR A 36 -0.93 -5.73 0.97
CA TYR A 36 -0.38 -4.43 0.59
C TYR A 36 1.12 -4.57 0.30
N ALA A 37 1.51 -4.42 -0.97
CA ALA A 37 2.92 -4.38 -1.33
C ALA A 37 3.55 -3.05 -0.88
N GLY A 38 4.73 -3.09 -0.26
CA GLY A 38 5.43 -1.89 0.17
C GLY A 38 5.90 -1.03 -1.01
N GLY A 39 6.02 0.28 -0.77
CA GLY A 39 6.68 1.20 -1.69
C GLY A 39 8.21 1.07 -1.64
N SER A 40 8.83 1.34 -2.77
CA SER A 40 10.29 1.47 -2.95
C SER A 40 10.75 2.91 -2.76
N LYS A 41 12.07 3.10 -2.68
CA LYS A 41 12.67 4.44 -2.66
C LYS A 41 12.22 5.31 -3.83
N ALA A 42 12.11 4.73 -5.03
CA ALA A 42 11.69 5.49 -6.22
C ALA A 42 10.25 6.02 -6.10
N GLU A 43 9.35 5.25 -5.49
CA GLU A 43 7.97 5.68 -5.25
C GLU A 43 7.89 6.75 -4.17
N VAL A 44 8.73 6.67 -3.13
CA VAL A 44 8.85 7.72 -2.11
C VAL A 44 9.39 9.01 -2.74
N ASP A 45 10.43 8.93 -3.56
CA ASP A 45 11.01 10.09 -4.24
C ASP A 45 9.96 10.75 -5.17
N LYS A 46 9.23 9.95 -5.97
CA LYS A 46 8.11 10.44 -6.81
C LYS A 46 7.00 11.09 -5.98
N ALA A 47 6.67 10.54 -4.81
CA ALA A 47 5.67 11.13 -3.93
C ALA A 47 6.11 12.50 -3.40
N CYS A 48 7.39 12.67 -3.07
CA CYS A 48 7.93 13.97 -2.66
C CYS A 48 7.88 15.02 -3.78
N GLU A 49 8.07 14.63 -5.04
CA GLU A 49 8.00 15.55 -6.19
C GLU A 49 6.57 16.04 -6.49
N LEU A 50 5.55 15.26 -6.12
CA LEU A 50 4.15 15.50 -6.48
C LEU A 50 3.28 16.07 -5.35
N ALA A 51 3.87 16.28 -4.16
CA ALA A 51 3.20 16.83 -2.98
C ALA A 51 3.21 18.36 -2.96
#